data_AF-A0A958S4U8-F1
#
_entry.id   AF-A0A958S4U8-F1
#
_cell.length_a   1.000
_cell.length_b   1.000
_cell.length_c   1.000
_cell.angle_alpha   90.00
_cell.angle_beta   90.00
_cell.angle_gamma   90.00
#
_symmetry.space_group_name_H-M   'P 1'
#
loop_
_entity.id
_entity.type
_entity.pdbx_description
1 polymer ?
#
loop_
_entity_poly.entity_id
_entity_poly.type
_entity_poly.pdbx_seq_one_letter_code
_entity_poly.pdbx_strand_id
1 'polypeptide(L)'
;MGQHSIYVWIGFNLFVLAMLALDLGVFHRKSHRIGFREAMIWTVVWITLSLTFNLLIYLRGGAEPALAFLTGYVIEKSLSVDNIFVMLMIFTYFRVPAEYQHKVLFWGILGALFMRGAFILAGVTLIQKYHWVVFVFGGFLILSGLKMAMPKEEEVSLDKNFVLRLTKKLIPTTSEYEGSHFFVRKNGKRMATPLLAALVMVEFTDLIFAVDSIPAILAITPDAFLVYTSNVFAILGLRSLYFAVSGLMDLFHFLQYGLAAILTFVGIKMLLTDVYPIPTGIALGVIVGILSISIVASKIWPAYPSDKTPNNSPR
;
A
#
# COMPACT_ATOMS: atom_id res chain seq x y z
N MET A 1 -20.78 -8.32 -7.56
CA MET A 1 -21.53 -8.87 -6.40
C MET A 1 -21.83 -10.33 -6.70
N GLY A 2 -20.91 -11.24 -6.40
CA GLY A 2 -21.08 -12.67 -6.70
C GLY A 2 -20.45 -13.51 -5.60
N GLN A 3 -21.17 -14.55 -5.16
CA GLN A 3 -20.88 -15.56 -4.13
C GLN A 3 -21.06 -15.20 -2.65
N HIS A 4 -20.77 -13.97 -2.20
CA HIS A 4 -20.90 -13.63 -0.76
C HIS A 4 -22.17 -12.83 -0.47
N SER A 5 -22.89 -13.22 0.58
CA SER A 5 -24.09 -12.50 1.04
C SER A 5 -23.77 -11.05 1.40
N ILE A 6 -24.68 -10.12 1.10
CA ILE A 6 -24.53 -8.69 1.41
C ILE A 6 -24.25 -8.46 2.91
N TYR A 7 -24.75 -9.34 3.78
CA TYR A 7 -24.49 -9.30 5.21
C TYR A 7 -23.02 -9.54 5.57
N VAL A 8 -22.29 -10.35 4.79
CA VAL A 8 -20.85 -10.59 4.99
C VAL A 8 -20.06 -9.33 4.64
N TRP A 9 -20.42 -8.64 3.57
CA TRP A 9 -19.82 -7.36 3.19
C TRP A 9 -20.07 -6.29 4.26
N ILE A 10 -21.31 -6.14 4.71
CA ILE A 10 -21.66 -5.19 5.77
C ILE A 10 -20.93 -5.52 7.06
N GLY A 11 -20.99 -6.79 7.50
CA GLY A 11 -20.33 -7.25 8.72
C GLY A 11 -18.81 -7.03 8.69
N PHE A 12 -18.16 -7.33 7.57
CA PHE A 12 -16.73 -7.07 7.40
C PHE A 12 -16.40 -5.58 7.45
N ASN A 13 -17.15 -4.73 6.75
CA ASN A 13 -16.91 -3.28 6.77
C ASN A 13 -17.14 -2.68 8.15
N LEU A 14 -18.16 -3.12 8.89
CA LEU A 14 -18.38 -2.72 10.27
C LEU A 14 -17.23 -3.14 11.18
N PHE A 15 -16.74 -4.38 11.01
CA PHE A 15 -15.54 -4.84 11.71
C PHE A 15 -14.32 -3.97 11.42
N VAL A 16 -14.08 -3.63 10.15
CA VAL A 16 -12.97 -2.76 9.72
C VAL A 16 -13.09 -1.37 10.33
N LEU A 17 -14.28 -0.76 10.27
CA LEU A 17 -14.53 0.55 10.88
C LEU A 17 -14.35 0.51 12.40
N ALA A 18 -14.79 -0.56 13.07
CA ALA A 18 -14.56 -0.75 14.51
C ALA A 18 -13.07 -0.90 14.83
N MET A 19 -12.32 -1.68 14.05
CA MET A 19 -10.87 -1.83 14.20
C MET A 19 -10.14 -0.50 14.00
N LEU A 20 -10.49 0.27 12.97
CA LEU A 20 -9.95 1.61 12.75
C LEU A 20 -10.29 2.55 13.92
N ALA A 21 -11.54 2.54 14.39
CA ALA A 21 -11.96 3.35 15.53
C ALA A 21 -11.20 2.98 16.82
N LEU A 22 -10.93 1.70 17.06
CA LEU A 22 -10.13 1.24 18.20
C LEU A 22 -8.66 1.66 18.08
N ASP A 23 -8.06 1.43 16.92
CA ASP A 23 -6.68 1.79 16.60
C ASP A 23 -6.42 3.30 16.80
N LEU A 24 -7.39 4.15 16.45
CA LEU A 24 -7.26 5.62 16.57
C LEU A 24 -7.74 6.17 17.90
N GLY A 25 -8.87 5.67 18.39
CA GLY A 25 -9.57 6.23 19.55
C GLY A 25 -9.04 5.73 20.88
N VAL A 26 -8.51 4.50 20.93
CA VAL A 26 -8.07 3.86 22.18
C VAL A 26 -6.55 3.77 22.24
N PHE A 27 -5.91 3.23 21.20
CA PHE A 27 -4.47 2.94 21.25
C PHE A 27 -3.58 4.16 21.00
N HIS A 28 -4.02 5.12 20.19
CA HIS A 28 -3.18 6.25 19.75
C HIS A 28 -3.80 7.63 20.06
N ARG A 29 -4.64 7.74 21.09
CA ARG A 29 -5.36 8.98 21.46
C ARG A 29 -4.44 10.14 21.85
N LYS A 30 -3.21 9.87 22.30
CA LYS A 30 -2.18 10.89 22.59
C LYS A 30 -1.10 10.78 21.52
N SER A 31 -0.71 11.90 20.94
CA SER A 31 0.34 12.00 19.90
C SER A 31 1.72 11.67 20.49
N HIS A 32 1.96 10.40 20.79
CA HIS A 32 3.28 9.90 21.17
C HIS A 32 3.98 9.37 19.92
N ARG A 33 5.31 9.53 19.86
CA ARG A 33 6.10 8.86 18.82
C ARG A 33 6.09 7.36 19.10
N ILE A 34 5.50 6.58 18.20
CA ILE A 34 5.53 5.11 18.28
C ILE A 34 7.00 4.68 18.18
N GLY A 35 7.49 3.99 19.21
CA GLY A 35 8.85 3.45 19.21
C GLY A 35 8.97 2.25 18.28
N PHE A 36 10.18 1.92 17.83
CA PHE A 36 10.42 0.78 16.94
C PHE A 36 9.86 -0.55 17.49
N ARG A 37 10.06 -0.82 18.79
CA ARG A 37 9.54 -2.04 19.45
C ARG A 37 8.02 -2.11 19.44
N GLU A 38 7.37 -0.98 19.72
CA GLU A 38 5.92 -0.86 19.69
C GLU A 38 5.37 -1.05 18.28
N ALA A 39 6.00 -0.43 17.28
CA ALA A 39 5.67 -0.60 15.86
C ALA A 39 5.79 -2.06 15.39
N MET A 40 6.80 -2.79 15.86
CA MET A 40 6.97 -4.22 15.56
C MET A 40 5.87 -5.06 16.21
N ILE A 41 5.53 -4.82 17.48
CA ILE A 41 4.44 -5.53 18.18
C ILE A 41 3.12 -5.33 17.43
N TRP A 42 2.78 -4.10 17.08
CA TRP A 42 1.56 -3.82 16.32
C TRP A 42 1.57 -4.48 14.95
N THR A 43 2.71 -4.49 14.26
CA THR A 43 2.84 -5.17 12.97
C THR A 43 2.59 -6.67 13.11
N VAL A 44 3.12 -7.32 14.15
CA VAL A 44 2.83 -8.73 14.46
C VAL A 44 1.35 -8.94 14.75
N VAL A 45 0.73 -8.10 15.57
CA VAL A 45 -0.72 -8.18 15.88
C VAL A 45 -1.57 -8.12 14.60
N TRP A 46 -1.28 -7.18 13.71
CA TRP A 46 -1.99 -7.04 12.44
C TRP A 46 -1.80 -8.26 11.53
N ILE A 47 -0.57 -8.80 11.44
CA ILE A 47 -0.28 -10.02 10.68
C ILE A 47 -1.04 -11.22 11.27
N THR A 48 -0.98 -11.42 12.58
CA THR A 48 -1.71 -12.51 13.25
C THR A 48 -3.21 -12.42 13.03
N LEU A 49 -3.77 -11.20 13.05
CA LEU A 49 -5.18 -10.98 12.74
C LEU A 49 -5.51 -11.39 11.30
N SER A 50 -4.69 -11.00 10.32
CA SER A 50 -4.85 -11.41 8.91
C SER A 50 -4.76 -12.93 8.73
N LEU A 51 -3.81 -13.59 9.40
CA LEU A 51 -3.65 -15.04 9.34
C LEU A 51 -4.80 -15.78 10.03
N THR A 52 -5.35 -15.22 11.11
CA THR A 52 -6.55 -15.75 11.77
C THR A 52 -7.76 -15.65 10.85
N PHE A 53 -7.92 -14.53 10.15
CA PHE A 53 -8.97 -14.40 9.14
C PHE A 53 -8.78 -15.38 7.97
N ASN A 54 -7.53 -15.59 7.52
CA ASN A 54 -7.22 -16.61 6.51
C ASN A 54 -7.59 -18.02 6.98
N LEU A 55 -7.33 -18.36 8.24
CA LEU A 55 -7.75 -19.63 8.84
C LEU A 55 -9.28 -19.76 8.84
N LEU A 56 -10.02 -18.68 9.14
CA LEU A 56 -11.49 -18.70 9.04
C LEU A 56 -11.97 -18.93 7.60
N ILE A 57 -11.29 -18.34 6.60
CA ILE A 57 -11.56 -18.62 5.19
C ILE A 57 -11.30 -20.09 4.89
N TYR A 58 -10.17 -20.65 5.35
CA TYR A 58 -9.83 -22.05 5.16
C TYR A 58 -10.88 -23.00 5.74
N LEU A 59 -11.32 -22.74 6.98
CA LEU A 59 -12.33 -23.56 7.67
C LEU A 59 -13.71 -23.50 7.01
N ARG A 60 -14.06 -22.40 6.34
CA ARG A 60 -15.38 -22.23 5.70
C ARG A 60 -15.41 -22.54 4.20
N GLY A 61 -14.34 -22.24 3.49
CA GLY A 61 -14.27 -22.30 2.02
C GLY A 61 -13.19 -23.24 1.49
N GLY A 62 -12.35 -23.82 2.35
CA GLY A 62 -11.28 -24.74 1.97
C GLY A 62 -9.98 -24.04 1.53
N ALA A 63 -9.08 -24.84 0.95
CA ALA A 63 -7.71 -24.41 0.63
C ALA A 63 -7.65 -23.32 -0.45
N GLU A 64 -8.42 -23.42 -1.53
CA GLU A 64 -8.36 -22.49 -2.66
C GLU A 64 -8.63 -21.02 -2.28
N PRO A 65 -9.76 -20.67 -1.62
CA PRO A 65 -10.02 -19.28 -1.25
C PRO A 65 -9.04 -18.77 -0.18
N ALA A 66 -8.55 -19.64 0.69
CA ALA A 66 -7.53 -19.28 1.68
C ALA A 66 -6.18 -18.98 1.01
N LEU A 67 -5.76 -19.81 0.05
CA LEU A 67 -4.55 -19.55 -0.74
C LEU A 67 -4.70 -18.26 -1.55
N ALA A 68 -5.86 -18.01 -2.14
CA ALA A 68 -6.14 -16.78 -2.88
C ALA A 68 -6.05 -15.54 -1.97
N PHE A 69 -6.70 -15.58 -0.80
CA PHE A 69 -6.62 -14.49 0.19
C PHE A 69 -5.17 -14.27 0.64
N LEU A 70 -4.46 -15.33 1.02
CA LEU A 70 -3.10 -15.25 1.53
C LEU A 70 -2.13 -14.72 0.45
N THR A 71 -2.27 -15.17 -0.79
CA THR A 71 -1.47 -14.68 -1.92
C THR A 71 -1.74 -13.20 -2.16
N GLY A 72 -3.02 -12.80 -2.21
CA GLY A 72 -3.39 -11.40 -2.36
C GLY A 72 -2.89 -10.52 -1.20
N TYR A 73 -2.96 -11.04 0.02
CA TYR A 73 -2.45 -10.38 1.22
C TYR A 73 -0.93 -10.19 1.15
N VAL A 74 -0.17 -11.22 0.77
CA VAL A 74 1.29 -11.15 0.67
C VAL A 74 1.72 -10.19 -0.44
N ILE A 75 1.08 -10.24 -1.62
CA ILE A 75 1.36 -9.30 -2.72
C ILE A 75 1.12 -7.86 -2.23
N GLU A 76 -0.06 -7.57 -1.69
CA GLU A 76 -0.41 -6.22 -1.26
C GLU A 76 0.47 -5.74 -0.11
N LYS A 77 0.77 -6.61 0.86
CA LYS A 77 1.63 -6.27 1.99
C LYS A 77 3.05 -5.94 1.52
N SER A 78 3.55 -6.66 0.53
CA SER A 78 4.89 -6.42 -0.01
C SER A 78 4.96 -5.13 -0.82
N LEU A 79 3.96 -4.86 -1.67
CA LEU A 79 3.85 -3.61 -2.43
C LEU A 79 3.62 -2.40 -1.52
N SER A 80 2.93 -2.57 -0.39
CA SER A 80 2.69 -1.49 0.58
C SER A 80 3.97 -0.89 1.19
N VAL A 81 5.09 -1.61 1.14
CA VAL A 81 6.40 -1.09 1.58
C VAL A 81 6.89 0.00 0.62
N ASP A 82 6.71 -0.17 -0.70
CA ASP A 82 7.04 0.86 -1.69
C ASP A 82 6.12 2.09 -1.50
N ASN A 83 4.83 1.86 -1.20
CA ASN A 83 3.89 2.94 -0.88
C ASN A 83 4.34 3.76 0.34
N ILE A 84 4.89 3.10 1.36
CA ILE A 84 5.45 3.76 2.55
C ILE A 84 6.63 4.67 2.19
N PHE A 85 7.54 4.24 1.31
CA PHE A 85 8.65 5.08 0.87
C PHE A 85 8.17 6.34 0.14
N VAL A 86 7.18 6.21 -0.76
CA VAL A 86 6.63 7.40 -1.44
C VAL A 86 5.93 8.33 -0.46
N MET A 87 5.21 7.79 0.51
CA MET A 87 4.59 8.58 1.56
C MET A 87 5.61 9.30 2.45
N LEU A 88 6.74 8.66 2.78
CA LEU A 88 7.87 9.31 3.47
C LEU A 88 8.43 10.47 2.65
N MET A 89 8.61 10.29 1.35
CA MET A 89 9.05 11.36 0.44
C MET A 89 8.06 12.52 0.42
N ILE A 90 6.75 12.24 0.34
CA ILE A 90 5.69 13.26 0.39
C ILE A 90 5.75 14.02 1.73
N PHE A 91 5.81 13.33 2.86
CA PHE A 91 5.88 13.98 4.18
C PHE A 91 7.15 14.80 4.35
N THR A 92 8.28 14.33 3.82
CA THR A 92 9.55 15.07 3.83
C THR A 92 9.48 16.33 2.98
N TYR A 93 8.93 16.23 1.76
CA TYR A 93 8.76 17.36 0.84
C TYR A 93 7.86 18.46 1.43
N PHE A 94 6.69 18.08 1.98
CA PHE A 94 5.79 19.03 2.63
C PHE A 94 6.21 19.41 4.06
N ARG A 95 7.29 18.81 4.59
CA ARG A 95 7.78 18.99 5.96
C ARG A 95 6.65 18.77 6.99
N VAL A 96 5.86 17.72 6.81
CA VAL A 96 4.71 17.40 7.67
C VAL A 96 5.21 17.06 9.08
N PRO A 97 4.83 17.84 10.11
CA PRO A 97 5.20 17.54 11.50
C PRO A 97 4.78 16.11 11.88
N ALA A 98 5.63 15.39 12.62
CA ALA A 98 5.37 13.99 13.01
C ALA A 98 4.03 13.82 13.75
N GLU A 99 3.64 14.84 14.53
CA GLU A 99 2.36 14.89 15.23
C GLU A 99 1.14 14.97 14.30
N TYR A 100 1.27 15.35 13.03
CA TYR A 100 0.15 15.41 12.07
C TYR A 100 0.18 14.29 11.03
N GLN A 101 1.29 13.55 10.91
CA GLN A 101 1.41 12.41 9.99
C GLN A 101 0.31 11.38 10.26
N HIS A 102 0.03 11.05 11.52
CA HIS A 102 -1.03 10.07 11.87
C HIS A 102 -2.41 10.45 11.32
N LYS A 103 -2.71 11.75 11.25
CA LYS A 103 -3.98 12.25 10.72
C LYS A 103 -4.05 12.07 9.21
N VAL A 104 -2.95 12.37 8.50
CA VAL A 104 -2.87 12.13 7.05
C VAL A 104 -2.96 10.64 6.76
N LEU A 105 -2.26 9.80 7.53
CA LEU A 105 -2.34 8.35 7.42
C LEU A 105 -3.75 7.82 7.62
N PHE A 106 -4.47 8.33 8.61
CA PHE A 106 -5.84 7.88 8.88
C PHE A 106 -6.78 8.17 7.72
N TRP A 107 -6.83 9.44 7.28
CA TRP A 107 -7.66 9.82 6.14
C TRP A 107 -7.20 9.14 4.86
N GLY A 108 -5.88 8.96 4.71
CA GLY A 108 -5.20 8.19 3.68
C GLY A 108 -5.72 6.75 3.57
N ILE A 109 -5.83 6.04 4.69
CA ILE A 109 -6.32 4.66 4.73
C ILE A 109 -7.80 4.59 4.37
N LEU A 110 -8.62 5.54 4.85
CA LEU A 110 -10.04 5.58 4.52
C LEU A 110 -10.29 5.86 3.03
N GLY A 111 -9.57 6.82 2.46
CA GLY A 111 -9.67 7.13 1.03
C GLY A 111 -9.14 5.99 0.17
N ALA A 112 -7.98 5.43 0.51
CA ALA A 112 -7.44 4.23 -0.14
C ALA A 112 -8.43 3.07 -0.12
N LEU A 113 -9.07 2.78 1.02
CA LEU A 113 -10.05 1.71 1.15
C LEU A 113 -11.24 1.91 0.20
N PHE A 114 -11.74 3.14 0.10
CA PHE A 114 -12.83 3.49 -0.79
C PHE A 114 -12.42 3.37 -2.27
N MET A 115 -11.29 3.97 -2.64
CA MET A 115 -10.76 3.99 -4.01
C MET A 115 -10.42 2.58 -4.50
N ARG A 116 -9.77 1.76 -3.66
CA ARG A 116 -9.47 0.36 -3.97
C ARG A 116 -10.75 -0.46 -4.08
N GLY A 117 -11.72 -0.26 -3.20
CA GLY A 117 -13.04 -0.89 -3.32
C GLY A 117 -13.67 -0.60 -4.69
N ALA A 118 -13.67 0.66 -5.11
CA ALA A 118 -14.17 1.06 -6.43
C ALA A 118 -13.37 0.42 -7.58
N PHE A 119 -12.04 0.42 -7.49
CA PHE A 119 -11.17 -0.11 -8.54
C PHE A 119 -11.22 -1.63 -8.66
N ILE A 120 -11.36 -2.35 -7.54
CA ILE A 120 -11.59 -3.82 -7.52
C ILE A 120 -12.93 -4.14 -8.18
N LEU A 121 -14.00 -3.45 -7.79
CA LEU A 121 -15.33 -3.68 -8.38
C LEU A 121 -15.31 -3.41 -9.89
N ALA A 122 -14.70 -2.30 -10.30
CA ALA A 122 -14.51 -1.98 -11.71
C ALA A 122 -13.69 -3.07 -12.43
N GLY A 123 -12.52 -3.43 -11.91
CA GLY A 123 -11.62 -4.44 -12.48
C GLY A 123 -12.26 -5.81 -12.62
N VAL A 124 -12.95 -6.30 -11.59
CA VAL A 124 -13.68 -7.58 -11.63
C VAL A 124 -14.76 -7.55 -12.71
N THR A 125 -15.56 -6.48 -12.77
CA THR A 125 -16.61 -6.37 -13.79
C THR A 125 -16.04 -6.27 -15.20
N LEU A 126 -14.88 -5.63 -15.36
CA LEU A 126 -14.21 -5.46 -16.64
C LEU A 126 -13.66 -6.81 -17.14
N ILE A 127 -12.96 -7.57 -16.30
CA ILE A 127 -12.43 -8.89 -16.62
C ILE A 127 -13.56 -9.88 -16.94
N GLN A 128 -14.64 -9.86 -16.15
CA GLN A 128 -15.79 -10.77 -16.37
C GLN A 128 -16.52 -10.49 -17.69
N LYS A 129 -16.58 -9.23 -18.13
CA LYS A 129 -17.21 -8.86 -19.40
C LYS A 129 -16.29 -9.01 -20.59
N TYR A 130 -14.99 -8.79 -20.39
CA TYR A 130 -14.02 -8.69 -21.47
C TYR A 130 -12.77 -9.51 -21.13
N HIS A 131 -12.78 -10.78 -21.53
CA HIS A 131 -11.66 -11.70 -21.26
C HIS A 131 -10.30 -11.16 -21.76
N TRP A 132 -10.29 -10.45 -22.89
CA TRP A 132 -9.06 -9.88 -23.45
C TRP A 132 -8.34 -8.88 -22.53
N VAL A 133 -9.05 -8.30 -21.55
CA VAL A 133 -8.50 -7.36 -20.56
C VAL A 133 -7.47 -8.05 -19.66
N VAL A 134 -7.60 -9.36 -19.43
CA VAL A 134 -6.59 -10.14 -18.69
C VAL A 134 -5.22 -10.03 -19.37
N PHE A 135 -5.17 -10.05 -20.71
CA PHE A 135 -3.91 -9.91 -21.44
C PHE A 135 -3.34 -8.50 -21.37
N VAL A 136 -4.20 -7.48 -21.39
CA VAL A 136 -3.77 -6.08 -21.21
C VAL A 136 -3.15 -5.89 -19.84
N PHE A 137 -3.82 -6.36 -18.80
CA PHE A 137 -3.30 -6.32 -17.43
C PHE A 137 -2.01 -7.14 -17.30
N GLY A 138 -1.93 -8.32 -17.93
CA GLY A 138 -0.71 -9.12 -17.95
C GLY A 138 0.48 -8.38 -18.58
N GLY A 139 0.29 -7.78 -19.75
CA GLY A 139 1.31 -6.97 -20.40
C GLY A 139 1.69 -5.73 -19.59
N PHE A 140 0.69 -5.05 -19.02
CA PHE A 140 0.90 -3.90 -18.15
C PHE A 140 1.76 -4.25 -16.93
N LEU A 141 1.47 -5.36 -16.22
CA LEU A 141 2.25 -5.81 -15.07
C LEU A 141 3.69 -6.17 -15.42
N ILE A 142 3.93 -6.78 -16.58
CA ILE A 142 5.28 -7.06 -17.06
C ILE A 142 6.04 -5.74 -17.27
N LEU A 143 5.41 -4.76 -17.94
CA LEU A 143 6.02 -3.45 -18.16
C LEU A 143 6.29 -2.71 -16.85
N SER A 144 5.35 -2.72 -15.90
CA SER A 144 5.54 -2.13 -14.57
C SER A 144 6.68 -2.79 -13.81
N GLY A 145 6.75 -4.14 -13.81
CA GLY A 145 7.85 -4.87 -13.18
C GLY A 145 9.21 -4.56 -13.81
N LEU A 146 9.30 -4.55 -15.14
CA LEU A 146 10.55 -4.21 -15.84
C LEU A 146 10.99 -2.76 -15.56
N LYS A 147 10.04 -1.81 -15.60
CA LYS A 147 10.32 -0.41 -15.28
C LYS A 147 10.77 -0.23 -13.82
N MET A 148 10.21 -1.01 -12.90
CA MET A 148 10.58 -0.99 -11.49
C MET A 148 12.00 -1.53 -11.24
N ALA A 149 12.49 -2.47 -12.06
CA ALA A 149 13.85 -3.01 -11.97
C ALA A 149 14.93 -2.08 -12.56
N MET A 150 14.54 -1.11 -13.40
CA MET A 150 15.49 -0.16 -13.98
C MET A 150 15.94 0.89 -12.96
N PRO A 151 17.20 1.37 -13.03
CA PRO A 151 17.67 2.47 -12.19
C PRO A 151 16.78 3.70 -12.41
N LYS A 152 16.27 4.28 -11.32
CA LYS A 152 15.56 5.57 -11.38
C LYS A 152 16.60 6.67 -11.60
N GLU A 153 16.80 7.10 -12.86
CA GLU A 153 17.68 8.23 -13.18
C GLU A 153 17.08 9.61 -12.88
N GLU A 154 15.87 9.70 -12.31
CA GLU A 154 15.31 10.97 -11.84
C GLU A 154 14.75 10.82 -10.43
N GLU A 155 15.22 11.69 -9.53
CA GLU A 155 14.48 12.05 -8.32
C GLU A 155 13.03 12.34 -8.72
N VAL A 156 12.06 11.73 -8.02
CA VAL A 156 10.64 12.06 -8.18
C VAL A 156 10.49 13.55 -7.88
N SER A 157 10.57 14.38 -8.92
CA SER A 157 10.51 15.82 -8.79
C SER A 157 9.07 16.22 -8.51
N LEU A 158 8.70 16.17 -7.23
CA LEU A 158 7.36 16.53 -6.73
C LEU A 158 6.96 17.95 -7.18
N ASP A 159 7.93 18.83 -7.44
CA ASP A 159 7.74 20.18 -7.99
C ASP A 159 7.19 20.23 -9.43
N LYS A 160 7.38 19.18 -10.23
CA LYS A 160 6.79 19.06 -11.57
C LYS A 160 5.46 18.31 -11.57
N ASN A 161 5.03 17.77 -10.43
CA ASN A 161 3.92 16.83 -10.39
C ASN A 161 2.59 17.52 -10.72
N PHE A 162 1.89 17.00 -11.74
CA PHE A 162 0.62 17.53 -12.26
C PHE A 162 -0.41 17.72 -11.15
N VAL A 163 -0.45 16.79 -10.19
CA VAL A 163 -1.37 16.79 -9.05
C VAL A 163 -1.14 18.01 -8.16
N LEU A 164 0.11 18.32 -7.82
CA LEU A 164 0.45 19.49 -7.00
C LEU A 164 0.01 20.80 -7.68
N ARG A 165 0.24 20.90 -8.99
CA ARG A 165 -0.18 22.05 -9.79
C ARG A 165 -1.70 22.17 -9.83
N LEU A 166 -2.39 21.05 -10.01
CA LEU A 166 -3.85 21.00 -10.04
C LEU A 166 -4.44 21.39 -8.67
N THR A 167 -3.90 20.86 -7.57
CA THR A 167 -4.34 21.22 -6.20
C THR A 167 -4.13 22.71 -5.92
N LYS A 168 -2.95 23.27 -6.25
CA LYS A 168 -2.67 24.71 -6.08
C LYS A 168 -3.54 25.60 -6.98
N LYS A 169 -3.93 25.11 -8.16
CA LYS A 169 -4.81 25.82 -9.10
C LYS A 169 -6.28 25.79 -8.68
N LEU A 170 -6.75 24.65 -8.15
CA LEU A 170 -8.15 24.45 -7.78
C LEU A 170 -8.50 24.99 -6.40
N ILE A 171 -7.54 25.01 -5.46
CA ILE A 171 -7.81 25.41 -4.08
C ILE A 171 -6.79 26.47 -3.63
N PRO A 172 -7.23 27.64 -3.11
CA PRO A 172 -6.33 28.61 -2.50
C PRO A 172 -5.50 27.95 -1.39
N THR A 173 -4.18 28.02 -1.46
CA THR A 173 -3.28 27.34 -0.51
C THR A 173 -2.59 28.33 0.43
N THR A 174 -2.32 27.90 1.66
CA THR A 174 -1.41 28.60 2.59
C THR A 174 -0.10 27.82 2.72
N SER A 175 0.99 28.52 3.01
CA SER A 175 2.32 27.94 3.25
C SER A 175 2.55 27.53 4.71
N GLU A 176 1.68 27.96 5.62
CA GLU A 176 1.86 27.74 7.06
C GLU A 176 0.96 26.61 7.57
N TYR A 177 1.48 25.86 8.55
CA TYR A 177 0.71 24.91 9.33
C TYR A 177 0.01 25.64 10.48
N GLU A 178 -1.32 25.57 10.55
CA GLU A 178 -2.12 26.07 11.68
C GLU A 178 -2.80 24.89 12.40
N GLY A 179 -2.00 24.20 13.21
CA GLY A 179 -2.43 22.99 13.90
C GLY A 179 -2.71 21.82 12.94
N SER A 180 -3.66 20.96 13.32
CA SER A 180 -4.01 19.77 12.53
C SER A 180 -5.05 20.02 11.43
N HIS A 181 -5.45 21.26 11.15
CA HIS A 181 -6.57 21.54 10.25
C HIS A 181 -6.17 21.39 8.77
N PHE A 182 -7.03 20.74 7.98
CA PHE A 182 -6.87 20.65 6.52
C PHE A 182 -7.28 21.95 5.81
N PHE A 183 -8.11 22.75 6.46
CA PHE A 183 -8.58 24.03 5.97
C PHE A 183 -8.48 25.07 7.06
N VAL A 184 -8.05 26.26 6.68
CA VAL A 184 -7.98 27.45 7.54
C VAL A 184 -8.73 28.59 6.88
N ARG A 185 -9.18 29.56 7.67
CA ARG A 185 -9.86 30.75 7.14
C ARG A 185 -8.94 31.95 7.33
N LYS A 186 -8.31 32.41 6.24
CA LYS A 186 -7.52 33.65 6.21
C LYS A 186 -8.23 34.67 5.32
N ASN A 187 -8.35 35.91 5.78
CA ASN A 187 -8.96 37.02 5.04
C ASN A 187 -10.34 36.69 4.46
N GLY A 188 -11.20 36.02 5.25
CA GLY A 188 -12.56 35.63 4.87
C GLY A 188 -12.66 34.42 3.92
N LYS A 189 -11.56 33.98 3.30
CA LYS A 189 -11.51 32.87 2.34
C LYS A 189 -11.04 31.56 3.02
N ARG A 190 -11.64 30.44 2.63
CA ARG A 190 -11.22 29.09 3.05
C ARG A 190 -10.00 28.69 2.22
N MET A 191 -8.88 28.42 2.87
CA MET A 191 -7.62 28.04 2.24
C MET A 191 -7.23 26.63 2.67
N ALA A 192 -6.72 25.84 1.73
CA ALA A 192 -6.13 24.53 1.99
C ALA A 192 -4.76 24.68 2.64
N THR A 193 -4.51 23.89 3.69
CA THR A 193 -3.19 23.82 4.32
C THR A 193 -2.27 22.84 3.57
N PRO A 194 -0.95 22.90 3.80
CA PRO A 194 -0.02 21.92 3.26
C PRO A 194 -0.38 20.47 3.65
N LEU A 195 -1.06 20.28 4.78
CA LEU A 195 -1.55 18.98 5.23
C LEU A 195 -2.58 18.36 4.28
N LEU A 196 -3.46 19.18 3.68
CA LEU A 196 -4.42 18.70 2.69
C LEU A 196 -3.71 18.34 1.39
N ALA A 197 -2.73 19.13 0.97
CA ALA A 197 -1.93 18.83 -0.21
C ALA A 197 -1.17 17.51 -0.04
N ALA A 198 -0.59 17.27 1.14
CA ALA A 198 0.05 16.00 1.48
C ALA A 198 -0.95 14.83 1.42
N LEU A 199 -2.16 14.99 1.99
CA LEU A 199 -3.20 13.96 1.91
C LEU A 199 -3.60 13.64 0.47
N VAL A 200 -3.87 14.65 -0.36
CA VAL A 200 -4.24 14.47 -1.76
C VAL A 200 -3.13 13.75 -2.55
N MET A 201 -1.87 14.10 -2.28
CA MET A 201 -0.73 13.42 -2.91
C MET A 201 -0.66 11.95 -2.48
N VAL A 202 -0.83 11.65 -1.19
CA VAL A 202 -0.86 10.26 -0.68
C VAL A 202 -1.97 9.45 -1.35
N GLU A 203 -3.20 9.99 -1.40
CA GLU A 203 -4.36 9.34 -2.03
C GLU A 203 -4.13 9.08 -3.53
N PHE A 204 -3.59 10.07 -4.24
CA PHE A 204 -3.31 9.92 -5.66
C PHE A 204 -2.20 8.90 -5.93
N THR A 205 -1.16 8.89 -5.10
CA THR A 205 -0.11 7.89 -5.20
C THR A 205 -0.64 6.49 -4.88
N ASP A 206 -1.48 6.33 -3.86
CA ASP A 206 -2.13 5.03 -3.59
C ASP A 206 -2.98 4.57 -4.78
N LEU A 207 -3.71 5.47 -5.43
CA LEU A 207 -4.44 5.15 -6.66
C LEU A 207 -3.50 4.67 -7.78
N ILE A 208 -2.33 5.30 -7.96
CA ILE A 208 -1.33 4.82 -8.94
C ILE A 208 -0.86 3.41 -8.57
N PHE A 209 -0.53 3.16 -7.30
CA PHE A 209 -0.09 1.84 -6.86
C PHE A 209 -1.18 0.77 -7.01
N ALA A 210 -2.43 1.15 -6.79
CA ALA A 210 -3.58 0.29 -7.00
C ALA A 210 -3.71 -0.17 -8.46
N VAL A 211 -3.23 0.63 -9.43
CA VAL A 211 -3.19 0.25 -10.87
C VAL A 211 -2.25 -0.94 -11.11
N ASP A 212 -1.17 -1.07 -10.34
CA ASP A 212 -0.27 -2.24 -10.43
C ASP A 212 -0.77 -3.40 -9.55
N SER A 213 -1.20 -3.12 -8.32
CA SER A 213 -1.47 -4.19 -7.34
C SER A 213 -2.81 -4.89 -7.55
N ILE A 214 -3.87 -4.17 -7.97
CA ILE A 214 -5.20 -4.78 -8.12
C ILE A 214 -5.25 -5.76 -9.30
N PRO A 215 -4.78 -5.43 -10.51
CA PRO A 215 -4.72 -6.41 -11.59
C PRO A 215 -3.91 -7.65 -11.21
N ALA A 216 -2.82 -7.49 -10.46
CA ALA A 216 -2.00 -8.60 -9.99
C ALA A 216 -2.78 -9.55 -9.07
N ILE A 217 -3.62 -9.03 -8.17
CA ILE A 217 -4.45 -9.87 -7.29
C ILE A 217 -5.64 -10.48 -8.05
N LEU A 218 -6.21 -9.75 -9.02
CA LEU A 218 -7.26 -10.28 -9.89
C LEU A 218 -6.77 -11.45 -10.77
N ALA A 219 -5.48 -11.51 -11.07
CA ALA A 219 -4.83 -12.66 -11.69
C ALA A 219 -4.79 -13.91 -10.80
N ILE A 220 -4.88 -13.72 -9.48
CA ILE A 220 -4.91 -14.80 -8.50
C ILE A 220 -6.34 -15.30 -8.31
N THR A 221 -7.28 -14.38 -8.11
CA THR A 221 -8.69 -14.72 -7.94
C THR A 221 -9.62 -13.63 -8.49
N PRO A 222 -10.69 -14.01 -9.21
CA PRO A 222 -11.73 -13.07 -9.62
C PRO A 222 -12.73 -12.77 -8.48
N ASP A 223 -12.61 -13.38 -7.30
CA ASP A 223 -13.49 -13.12 -6.16
C ASP A 223 -13.19 -11.75 -5.54
N ALA A 224 -14.06 -10.77 -5.86
CA ALA A 224 -13.99 -9.40 -5.36
C ALA A 224 -13.90 -9.31 -3.83
N PHE A 225 -14.54 -10.23 -3.09
CA PHE A 225 -14.51 -10.22 -1.63
C PHE A 225 -13.14 -10.62 -1.10
N LEU A 226 -12.53 -11.67 -1.66
CA LEU A 226 -11.18 -12.09 -1.27
C LEU A 226 -10.15 -11.01 -1.63
N VAL A 227 -10.24 -10.43 -2.83
CA VAL A 227 -9.37 -9.33 -3.28
C VAL A 227 -9.51 -8.12 -2.34
N TYR A 228 -10.74 -7.73 -2.03
CA TYR A 228 -11.02 -6.58 -1.17
C TYR A 228 -10.52 -6.82 0.25
N THR A 229 -10.94 -7.92 0.89
CA THR A 229 -10.57 -8.23 2.28
C THR A 229 -9.06 -8.38 2.45
N SER A 230 -8.35 -9.04 1.52
CA SER A 230 -6.89 -9.16 1.59
C SER A 230 -6.20 -7.80 1.51
N ASN A 231 -6.72 -6.90 0.67
CA ASN A 231 -6.26 -5.52 0.56
C ASN A 231 -6.47 -4.73 1.84
N VAL A 232 -7.67 -4.81 2.42
CA VAL A 232 -7.98 -4.14 3.69
C VAL A 232 -7.03 -4.59 4.78
N PHE A 233 -6.85 -5.91 4.95
CA PHE A 233 -5.94 -6.45 5.95
C PHE A 233 -4.48 -6.04 5.74
N ALA A 234 -4.02 -5.92 4.50
CA ALA A 234 -2.67 -5.45 4.20
C ALA A 234 -2.47 -3.97 4.63
N ILE A 235 -3.48 -3.13 4.39
CA ILE A 235 -3.45 -1.68 4.65
C ILE A 235 -3.72 -1.31 6.12
N LEU A 236 -4.54 -2.08 6.86
CA LEU A 236 -4.87 -1.75 8.27
C LEU A 236 -3.64 -1.65 9.18
N GLY A 237 -2.57 -2.40 8.88
CA GLY A 237 -1.29 -2.34 9.60
C GLY A 237 -0.27 -1.34 9.04
N LEU A 238 -0.65 -0.45 8.11
CA LEU A 238 0.30 0.42 7.41
C LEU A 238 0.92 1.48 8.33
N ARG A 239 0.20 1.96 9.35
CA ARG A 239 0.78 2.90 10.33
C ARG A 239 1.90 2.27 11.14
N SER A 240 1.69 1.08 11.69
CA SER A 240 2.73 0.38 12.45
C SER A 240 3.89 0.00 11.54
N LEU A 241 3.59 -0.43 10.32
CA LEU A 241 4.61 -0.77 9.32
C LEU A 241 5.45 0.45 8.93
N TYR A 242 4.85 1.63 8.77
CA TYR A 242 5.56 2.87 8.49
C TYR A 242 6.65 3.17 9.55
N PHE A 243 6.30 3.07 10.83
CA PHE A 243 7.27 3.30 11.92
C PHE A 243 8.27 2.15 12.05
N ALA A 244 7.89 0.91 11.76
CA ALA A 244 8.81 -0.23 11.75
C ALA A 244 9.83 -0.12 10.61
N VAL A 245 9.39 0.20 9.40
CA VAL A 245 10.22 0.31 8.18
C VAL A 245 11.25 1.41 8.30
N SER A 246 10.94 2.53 8.97
CA SER A 246 11.94 3.58 9.23
C SER A 246 13.15 3.10 10.02
N GLY A 247 13.04 2.01 10.79
CA GLY A 247 14.15 1.38 11.52
C GLY A 247 14.81 0.22 10.77
N LEU A 248 14.30 -0.17 9.60
CA LEU A 248 14.69 -1.36 8.84
C LEU A 248 15.04 -1.02 7.37
N MET A 249 15.34 0.25 7.06
CA MET A 249 15.58 0.70 5.68
C MET A 249 16.63 -0.15 4.94
N ASP A 250 17.67 -0.59 5.64
CA ASP A 250 18.76 -1.39 5.07
C ASP A 250 18.32 -2.79 4.61
N LEU A 251 17.24 -3.35 5.17
CA LEU A 251 16.70 -4.67 4.79
C LEU A 251 15.88 -4.64 3.50
N PHE A 252 15.56 -3.45 2.99
CA PHE A 252 14.65 -3.28 1.84
C PHE A 252 15.36 -2.92 0.54
N HIS A 253 16.70 -2.85 0.52
CA HIS A 253 17.45 -2.46 -0.68
C HIS A 253 17.15 -3.34 -1.89
N PHE A 254 17.12 -4.67 -1.74
CA PHE A 254 16.75 -5.58 -2.84
C PHE A 254 15.26 -5.89 -2.91
N LEU A 255 14.42 -5.34 -2.02
CA LEU A 255 12.98 -5.59 -2.05
C LEU A 255 12.38 -5.05 -3.35
N GLN A 256 12.85 -3.90 -3.85
CA GLN A 256 12.38 -3.33 -5.12
C GLN A 256 12.54 -4.31 -6.30
N TYR A 257 13.67 -5.02 -6.39
CA TYR A 257 13.90 -6.04 -7.41
C TYR A 257 13.01 -7.27 -7.21
N GLY A 258 12.72 -7.65 -5.96
CA GLY A 258 11.78 -8.73 -5.64
C GLY A 258 10.35 -8.40 -6.09
N LEU A 259 9.90 -7.18 -5.79
CA LEU A 259 8.58 -6.69 -6.23
C LEU A 259 8.49 -6.61 -7.76
N ALA A 260 9.53 -6.15 -8.43
CA ALA A 260 9.62 -6.18 -9.89
C ALA A 260 9.45 -7.59 -10.45
N ALA A 261 10.18 -8.56 -9.89
CA ALA A 261 10.09 -9.97 -10.30
C ALA A 261 8.70 -10.57 -10.03
N ILE A 262 8.05 -10.21 -8.91
CA ILE A 262 6.67 -10.62 -8.60
C ILE A 262 5.69 -10.06 -9.64
N LEU A 263 5.75 -8.77 -9.96
CA LEU A 263 4.87 -8.15 -10.96
C LEU A 263 5.06 -8.79 -12.34
N THR A 264 6.30 -8.99 -12.76
CA THR A 264 6.60 -9.67 -14.03
C THR A 264 6.09 -11.11 -14.04
N PHE A 265 6.30 -11.87 -12.97
CA PHE A 265 5.80 -13.25 -12.84
C PHE A 265 4.27 -13.30 -12.90
N VAL A 266 3.57 -12.43 -12.16
CA VAL A 266 2.10 -12.38 -12.17
C VAL A 266 1.59 -11.94 -13.53
N GLY A 267 2.25 -11.00 -14.20
CA GLY A 267 1.91 -10.61 -15.57
C GLY A 267 2.07 -11.76 -16.56
N ILE A 268 3.15 -12.54 -16.47
CA ILE A 268 3.34 -13.76 -17.26
C ILE A 268 2.22 -14.78 -16.97
N LYS A 269 1.88 -15.00 -15.69
CA LYS A 269 0.76 -15.86 -15.29
C LYS A 269 -0.54 -15.43 -15.97
N MET A 270 -0.84 -14.13 -16.00
CA MET A 270 -2.03 -13.60 -16.67
C MET A 270 -2.02 -13.90 -18.17
N LEU A 271 -0.89 -13.67 -18.84
CA LEU A 271 -0.76 -13.94 -20.28
C LEU A 271 -0.89 -15.43 -20.63
N LEU A 272 -0.51 -16.32 -19.71
CA LEU A 272 -0.59 -17.76 -19.89
C LEU A 272 -1.92 -18.38 -19.46
N THR A 273 -2.89 -17.59 -18.97
CA THR A 273 -4.15 -18.09 -18.38
C THR A 273 -4.87 -19.12 -19.26
N ASP A 274 -4.90 -18.92 -20.59
CA ASP A 274 -5.62 -19.79 -21.53
C ASP A 274 -4.79 -20.98 -22.04
N VAL A 275 -3.47 -20.97 -21.84
CA VAL A 275 -2.55 -22.01 -22.34
C VAL A 275 -2.10 -22.93 -21.21
N TYR A 276 -1.72 -22.34 -20.07
CA TYR A 276 -1.23 -23.06 -18.90
C TYR A 276 -1.62 -22.31 -17.62
N PRO A 277 -2.76 -22.66 -16.99
CA PRO A 277 -3.21 -22.00 -15.77
C PRO A 277 -2.29 -22.39 -14.61
N ILE A 278 -1.46 -21.46 -14.14
CA ILE A 278 -0.56 -21.69 -13.00
C ILE A 278 -1.41 -21.77 -11.71
N PRO A 279 -1.37 -22.88 -10.96
CA PRO A 279 -2.07 -23.03 -9.70
C PRO A 279 -1.70 -21.96 -8.66
N THR A 280 -2.68 -21.52 -7.88
CA THR A 280 -2.49 -20.46 -6.87
C THR A 280 -1.44 -20.82 -5.82
N GLY A 281 -1.36 -22.08 -5.40
CA GLY A 281 -0.34 -22.54 -4.46
C GLY A 281 1.10 -22.41 -5.01
N ILE A 282 1.30 -22.67 -6.30
CA ILE A 282 2.61 -22.48 -6.96
C ILE A 282 2.93 -20.98 -7.03
N ALA A 283 1.96 -20.16 -7.42
CA ALA A 283 2.15 -18.71 -7.45
C ALA A 283 2.54 -18.14 -6.08
N LEU A 284 1.85 -18.57 -5.01
CA LEU A 284 2.20 -18.21 -3.64
C LEU A 284 3.63 -18.62 -3.28
N GLY A 285 4.02 -19.86 -3.59
CA GLY A 285 5.36 -20.37 -3.35
C GLY A 285 6.44 -19.55 -4.04
N VAL A 286 6.23 -19.19 -5.32
CA VAL A 286 7.14 -18.33 -6.08
C VAL A 286 7.23 -16.94 -5.45
N ILE A 287 6.10 -16.33 -5.10
CA ILE A 287 6.06 -14.99 -4.48
C ILE A 287 6.81 -14.99 -3.15
N VAL A 288 6.50 -15.93 -2.27
CA VAL A 288 7.18 -16.06 -0.97
C VAL A 288 8.67 -16.34 -1.14
N GLY A 289 9.03 -17.17 -2.12
CA GLY A 289 10.43 -17.46 -2.48
C GLY A 289 11.18 -16.20 -2.91
N ILE A 290 10.61 -15.41 -3.83
CA ILE A 290 11.21 -14.16 -4.30
C ILE A 290 11.40 -13.19 -3.13
N LEU A 291 10.36 -12.97 -2.30
CA LEU A 291 10.46 -12.08 -1.14
C LEU A 291 11.54 -12.54 -0.15
N SER A 292 11.59 -13.85 0.12
CA SER A 292 12.58 -14.43 1.03
C SER A 292 14.00 -14.24 0.51
N ILE A 293 14.23 -14.49 -0.79
CA ILE A 293 15.51 -14.26 -1.45
C ILE A 293 15.90 -12.78 -1.39
N SER A 294 14.99 -11.86 -1.70
CA SER A 294 15.25 -10.41 -1.65
C SER A 294 15.61 -9.93 -0.24
N ILE A 295 14.93 -10.42 0.80
CA ILE A 295 15.22 -10.06 2.19
C ILE A 295 16.57 -10.64 2.62
N VAL A 296 16.84 -11.91 2.32
CA VAL A 296 18.12 -12.56 2.66
C VAL A 296 19.28 -11.90 1.94
N ALA A 297 19.14 -11.61 0.64
CA ALA A 297 20.13 -10.89 -0.15
C ALA A 297 20.41 -9.50 0.43
N SER A 298 19.37 -8.76 0.86
CA SER A 298 19.53 -7.44 1.49
C SER A 298 20.28 -7.50 2.82
N LYS A 299 20.13 -8.60 3.57
CA LYS A 299 20.86 -8.81 4.82
C LYS A 299 22.34 -9.18 4.58
N ILE A 300 22.63 -9.94 3.52
CA ILE A 300 24.00 -10.39 3.20
C ILE A 300 24.82 -9.26 2.56
N TRP A 301 24.18 -8.48 1.69
CA TRP A 301 24.77 -7.30 1.04
C TRP A 301 24.02 -6.03 1.47
N PRO A 302 24.24 -5.56 2.71
CA PRO A 302 23.69 -4.27 3.13
C PRO A 302 24.25 -3.15 2.25
N ALA A 303 23.40 -2.18 1.90
CA ALA A 303 23.84 -0.99 1.19
C ALA A 303 24.96 -0.30 2.00
N TYR A 304 26.03 0.11 1.32
CA TYR A 304 27.13 0.82 1.96
C TYR A 304 26.57 2.05 2.70
N PRO A 305 26.97 2.34 3.96
CA PRO A 305 26.44 3.49 4.68
C PRO A 305 26.72 4.74 3.85
N SER A 306 25.68 5.45 3.41
CA SER A 306 25.85 6.80 2.94
C SER A 306 26.41 7.61 4.10
N ASP A 307 27.53 8.27 3.82
CA ASP A 307 28.40 8.92 4.77
C ASP A 307 27.60 9.80 5.76
N LYS A 308 27.43 9.32 7.00
CA LYS A 308 27.14 10.20 8.13
C LYS A 308 28.44 10.92 8.41
N THR A 309 28.78 11.94 7.64
CA THR A 309 29.79 12.92 8.07
C THR A 309 29.18 13.69 9.24
N PRO A 310 29.71 13.55 10.47
CA PRO A 310 29.42 14.52 11.51
C PRO A 310 30.18 15.78 11.09
N ASN A 311 29.47 16.85 10.76
CA ASN A 311 30.08 18.17 10.68
C ASN A 311 30.56 18.56 12.09
N ASN A 312 31.80 18.17 12.40
CA ASN A 312 32.58 18.68 13.51
C ASN A 312 33.86 19.27 12.92
N SER A 313 33.78 20.51 12.47
CA SER A 313 34.93 21.41 12.52
C SER A 313 34.59 22.59 13.45
N PRO A 314 35.27 22.71 14.60
CA PRO A 314 35.27 23.94 15.36
C PRO A 314 36.29 24.91 14.73
N ARG A 315 35.83 26.06 14.26
CA ARG A 315 36.50 27.37 14.33
C ARG A 315 35.63 28.45 13.70
#